data_AF-A0A6C0P3R7-F1
#
_entry.id   AF-A0A6C0P3R7-F1
#
_cell.length_a   1.000
_cell.length_b   1.000
_cell.length_c   1.000
_cell.angle_alpha   90.00
_cell.angle_beta   90.00
_cell.angle_gamma   90.00
#
_symmetry.space_group_name_H-M   'P 1'
#
loop_
_entity.id
_entity.type
_entity.pdbx_description
1 polymer ?
#
loop_
_entity_poly.entity_id
_entity_poly.type
_entity_poly.pdbx_seq_one_letter_code
_entity_poly.pdbx_strand_id
1 'polypeptide(L)'
;MRRWGRRGWRSRGVRRRSGGNSGSGRKPKRRKLLLFLAFLFLLFFFQTFIFVERNLQKPLMTVAQVRVKQVATQAINKSITEQVAGHTDADKLIEWKTNSNGKISGFMLNYAEHMRITSETIDTVQATLNHMGDIPEKIPLGQALGSAIIASFGPRIPVKFEPIGAVKVDLNTRQKDAGINMILVEVYMHIVAEVSIIIPFDTQPELVETEIPISYLLVVGDVPTYYYDNNGNPVGDSAPNAPSIAIPSNPGKGSADSSADGTANENENSLPAGTSVKEEDDVPRSE
;
A
#
# COMPACT_ATOMS: atom_id res chain seq x y z
N MET A 1 -108.61 -40.95 -58.20
CA MET A 1 -108.19 -39.71 -58.90
C MET A 1 -106.77 -39.31 -58.45
N ARG A 2 -105.93 -38.87 -59.39
CA ARG A 2 -104.60 -38.18 -59.25
C ARG A 2 -103.38 -39.06 -58.85
N ARG A 3 -102.49 -39.46 -59.79
CA ARG A 3 -101.32 -38.76 -60.44
C ARG A 3 -100.14 -38.50 -59.47
N TRP A 4 -99.01 -39.22 -59.54
CA TRP A 4 -97.81 -39.09 -60.43
C TRP A 4 -96.65 -38.25 -59.83
N GLY A 5 -95.42 -38.79 -59.89
CA GLY A 5 -94.13 -38.07 -59.74
C GLY A 5 -92.95 -38.99 -59.39
N ARG A 6 -92.31 -39.68 -60.36
CA ARG A 6 -90.99 -39.36 -61.00
C ARG A 6 -89.79 -39.35 -60.03
N ARG A 7 -88.86 -40.33 -60.11
CA ARG A 7 -87.68 -40.48 -61.02
C ARG A 7 -86.40 -39.80 -60.47
N GLY A 8 -85.35 -40.58 -60.22
CA GLY A 8 -83.97 -40.13 -60.00
C GLY A 8 -82.98 -41.30 -59.97
N TRP A 9 -82.02 -41.31 -60.89
CA TRP A 9 -81.10 -42.39 -61.24
C TRP A 9 -79.74 -42.32 -60.52
N ARG A 10 -79.12 -43.50 -60.35
CA ARG A 10 -77.67 -43.88 -60.44
C ARG A 10 -76.65 -43.01 -59.66
N SER A 11 -75.75 -43.59 -58.87
CA SER A 11 -74.57 -44.26 -59.43
C SER A 11 -73.75 -45.03 -58.38
N ARG A 12 -73.09 -46.09 -58.89
CA ARG A 12 -72.18 -47.00 -58.21
C ARG A 12 -70.95 -46.28 -57.64
N GLY A 13 -70.56 -46.67 -56.44
CA GLY A 13 -69.24 -46.39 -55.87
C GLY A 13 -68.82 -47.52 -54.94
N VAL A 14 -68.46 -48.67 -55.51
CA VAL A 14 -67.77 -49.74 -54.78
C VAL A 14 -66.37 -49.25 -54.43
N ARG A 15 -66.06 -49.13 -53.14
CA ARG A 15 -64.68 -49.18 -52.65
C ARG A 15 -64.59 -50.13 -51.46
N ARG A 16 -64.42 -51.41 -51.79
CA ARG A 16 -63.70 -52.36 -50.94
C ARG A 16 -62.21 -52.12 -51.15
N ARG A 17 -61.50 -51.70 -50.10
CA ARG A 17 -60.11 -52.09 -49.85
C ARG A 17 -59.91 -52.14 -48.33
N SER A 18 -60.27 -53.31 -47.81
CA SER A 18 -59.78 -53.85 -46.54
C SER A 18 -58.44 -54.53 -46.79
N GLY A 19 -57.55 -54.50 -45.80
CA GLY A 19 -56.20 -55.07 -45.82
C GLY A 19 -55.17 -53.98 -46.13
N GLY A 20 -54.35 -53.49 -45.20
CA GLY A 20 -53.84 -54.09 -43.99
C GLY A 20 -52.31 -53.99 -44.08
N ASN A 21 -51.69 -53.17 -43.23
CA ASN A 21 -50.37 -53.49 -42.69
C ASN A 21 -50.08 -52.60 -41.47
N SER A 22 -50.48 -53.09 -40.30
CA SER A 22 -49.95 -52.70 -39.00
C SER A 22 -48.47 -53.04 -38.93
N GLY A 23 -47.63 -52.16 -39.48
CA GLY A 23 -46.18 -52.32 -39.53
C GLY A 23 -45.49 -51.81 -38.26
N SER A 24 -45.40 -52.69 -37.26
CA SER A 24 -44.27 -52.83 -36.33
C SER A 24 -43.67 -51.53 -35.73
N GLY A 25 -44.09 -51.23 -34.50
CA GLY A 25 -43.39 -50.33 -33.60
C GLY A 25 -41.98 -50.84 -33.29
N ARG A 26 -40.98 -50.34 -34.02
CA ARG A 26 -39.56 -50.46 -33.66
C ARG A 26 -38.82 -49.14 -33.90
N LYS A 27 -39.03 -48.14 -33.02
CA LYS A 27 -38.02 -47.09 -32.77
C LYS A 27 -37.82 -46.68 -31.28
N PRO A 28 -37.87 -47.59 -30.28
CA PRO A 28 -37.50 -47.22 -28.90
C PRO A 28 -36.00 -46.86 -28.76
N LYS A 29 -35.15 -47.23 -29.72
CA LYS A 29 -33.70 -46.94 -29.68
C LYS A 29 -33.34 -45.46 -29.92
N ARG A 30 -34.09 -44.72 -30.76
CA ARG A 30 -33.80 -43.29 -31.02
C ARG A 30 -34.19 -42.38 -29.86
N ARG A 31 -35.30 -42.67 -29.18
CA ARG A 31 -35.70 -41.94 -27.95
C ARG A 31 -34.72 -42.19 -26.80
N LYS A 32 -34.28 -43.45 -26.60
CA LYS A 32 -33.24 -43.78 -25.62
C LYS A 32 -31.89 -43.12 -25.94
N LEU A 33 -31.51 -43.06 -27.22
CA LEU A 33 -30.30 -42.35 -27.66
C LEU A 33 -30.40 -40.83 -27.41
N LEU A 34 -31.54 -40.20 -27.72
CA LEU A 34 -31.76 -38.78 -27.45
C LEU A 34 -31.75 -38.47 -25.95
N LEU A 35 -32.36 -39.32 -25.12
CA LEU A 35 -32.31 -39.18 -23.67
C LEU A 35 -30.88 -39.35 -23.13
N PHE A 36 -30.11 -40.30 -23.67
CA PHE A 36 -28.70 -40.46 -23.32
C PHE A 36 -27.86 -39.24 -23.72
N LEU A 37 -28.07 -38.70 -24.93
CA LEU A 37 -27.35 -37.51 -25.39
C LEU A 37 -27.72 -36.27 -24.56
N ALA A 38 -29.00 -36.11 -24.20
CA ALA A 38 -29.47 -35.05 -23.32
C ALA A 38 -28.87 -35.18 -21.91
N PHE A 39 -28.78 -36.41 -21.39
CA PHE A 39 -28.11 -36.68 -20.12
C PHE A 39 -26.61 -36.35 -20.17
N LEU A 40 -25.91 -36.74 -21.24
CA LEU A 40 -24.50 -36.40 -21.46
C LEU A 40 -24.30 -34.88 -21.56
N PHE A 41 -25.19 -34.18 -22.27
CA PHE A 41 -25.18 -32.72 -22.38
C PHE A 41 -25.43 -32.05 -21.03
N LEU A 42 -26.37 -32.56 -20.22
CA LEU A 42 -26.62 -32.06 -18.87
C LEU A 42 -25.39 -32.25 -17.99
N LEU A 43 -24.74 -33.42 -18.05
CA LEU A 43 -23.54 -33.72 -17.28
C LEU A 43 -22.38 -32.82 -17.70
N PHE A 44 -22.20 -32.58 -18.99
CA PHE A 44 -21.21 -31.63 -19.52
C PHE A 44 -21.50 -30.18 -19.10
N PHE A 45 -22.77 -29.77 -19.11
CA PHE A 45 -23.17 -28.44 -18.67
C PHE A 45 -22.89 -28.24 -17.18
N PHE A 46 -23.23 -29.23 -16.35
CA PHE A 46 -22.96 -29.21 -14.91
C PHE A 46 -21.46 -29.18 -14.62
N GLN A 47 -20.67 -29.97 -15.35
CA GLN A 47 -19.21 -29.98 -15.22
C GLN A 47 -18.58 -28.64 -15.64
N THR A 48 -19.06 -28.05 -16.73
CA THR A 48 -18.59 -26.73 -17.21
C THR A 48 -18.94 -25.64 -16.21
N PHE A 49 -20.15 -25.67 -15.63
CA PHE A 49 -20.58 -24.71 -14.63
C PHE A 49 -19.66 -24.71 -13.39
N ILE A 50 -19.40 -25.90 -12.83
CA ILE A 50 -18.48 -26.06 -11.67
C ILE A 50 -17.06 -25.62 -12.02
N PHE A 51 -16.59 -25.93 -13.24
CA PHE A 51 -15.26 -25.50 -13.69
C PHE A 51 -15.14 -23.97 -13.73
N VAL A 52 -16.13 -23.29 -14.32
CA VAL A 52 -16.17 -21.83 -14.41
C VAL A 52 -16.22 -21.20 -13.02
N GLU A 53 -17.11 -21.67 -12.15
CA GLU A 53 -17.25 -21.16 -10.78
C GLU A 53 -15.92 -21.20 -10.02
N ARG A 54 -15.26 -22.37 -10.00
CA ARG A 54 -13.98 -22.54 -9.30
C ARG A 54 -12.83 -21.78 -9.95
N ASN A 55 -12.87 -21.57 -11.26
CA ASN A 55 -11.82 -20.86 -11.98
C ASN A 55 -11.97 -19.33 -11.92
N LEU A 56 -13.18 -18.81 -11.71
CA LEU A 56 -13.46 -17.37 -11.57
C LEU A 56 -13.28 -16.83 -10.16
N GLN A 57 -13.42 -17.68 -9.14
CA GLN A 57 -13.33 -17.29 -7.74
C GLN A 57 -11.98 -16.61 -7.40
N LYS A 58 -10.86 -17.29 -7.67
CA LYS A 58 -9.53 -16.77 -7.31
C LYS A 58 -9.16 -15.47 -8.04
N PRO A 59 -9.29 -15.38 -9.38
CA PRO A 59 -8.90 -14.16 -10.08
C PRO A 59 -9.77 -12.96 -9.69
N LEU A 60 -11.06 -13.18 -9.41
CA LEU A 60 -11.94 -12.12 -8.91
C LEU A 60 -11.52 -11.65 -7.51
N MET A 61 -11.20 -12.57 -6.60
CA MET A 61 -10.72 -12.24 -5.25
C MET A 61 -9.43 -11.41 -5.30
N THR A 62 -8.44 -11.79 -6.12
CA THR A 62 -7.18 -11.05 -6.25
C THR A 62 -7.41 -9.61 -6.73
N VAL A 63 -8.26 -9.41 -7.74
CA VAL A 63 -8.57 -8.05 -8.20
C VAL A 63 -9.36 -7.27 -7.15
N ALA A 64 -10.27 -7.93 -6.43
CA ALA A 64 -11.01 -7.31 -5.34
C ALA A 64 -10.10 -6.88 -4.18
N GLN A 65 -9.08 -7.66 -3.82
CA GLN A 65 -8.08 -7.30 -2.81
C GLN A 65 -7.29 -6.04 -3.17
N VAL A 66 -6.85 -5.94 -4.42
CA VAL A 66 -6.19 -4.73 -4.91
C VAL A 66 -7.16 -3.54 -4.88
N ARG A 67 -8.41 -3.77 -5.28
CA ARG A 67 -9.43 -2.72 -5.34
C ARG A 67 -9.82 -2.21 -3.96
N VAL A 68 -9.99 -3.09 -2.96
CA VAL A 68 -10.32 -2.68 -1.59
C VAL A 68 -9.20 -1.85 -0.99
N LYS A 69 -7.93 -2.26 -1.16
CA LYS A 69 -6.78 -1.47 -0.70
C LYS A 69 -6.77 -0.09 -1.35
N GLN A 70 -6.95 -0.04 -2.67
CA GLN A 70 -6.98 1.24 -3.38
C GLN A 70 -8.11 2.15 -2.87
N VAL A 71 -9.35 1.65 -2.85
CA VAL A 71 -10.53 2.47 -2.53
C VAL A 71 -10.53 2.86 -1.05
N ALA A 72 -10.25 1.92 -0.15
CA ALA A 72 -10.21 2.17 1.29
C ALA A 72 -9.08 3.14 1.66
N THR A 73 -7.85 2.91 1.19
CA THR A 73 -6.74 3.85 1.46
C THR A 73 -7.03 5.24 0.92
N GLN A 74 -7.59 5.35 -0.29
CA GLN A 74 -7.98 6.65 -0.85
C GLN A 74 -9.07 7.35 -0.03
N ALA A 75 -10.09 6.60 0.40
CA ALA A 75 -11.17 7.14 1.22
C ALA A 75 -10.66 7.61 2.59
N ILE A 76 -9.84 6.80 3.26
CA ILE A 76 -9.22 7.13 4.54
C ILE A 76 -8.36 8.39 4.40
N ASN A 77 -7.40 8.39 3.46
CA ASN A 77 -6.52 9.53 3.25
C ASN A 77 -7.29 10.82 2.94
N LYS A 78 -8.33 10.72 2.11
CA LYS A 78 -9.19 11.86 1.79
C LYS A 78 -9.93 12.39 3.01
N SER A 79 -10.59 11.52 3.77
CA SER A 79 -11.36 11.90 4.97
C SER A 79 -10.50 12.59 6.03
N ILE A 80 -9.28 12.08 6.24
CA ILE A 80 -8.34 12.63 7.22
C ILE A 80 -7.74 13.93 6.72
N THR A 81 -7.37 14.01 5.43
CA THR A 81 -6.86 15.27 4.87
C THR A 81 -7.89 16.38 4.97
N GLU A 82 -9.16 16.10 4.70
CA GLU A 82 -10.26 17.06 4.84
C GLU A 82 -10.47 17.47 6.31
N GLN A 83 -10.32 16.55 7.26
CA GLN A 83 -10.44 16.84 8.69
C GLN A 83 -9.25 17.63 9.24
N VAL A 84 -8.02 17.26 8.89
CA VAL A 84 -6.79 17.93 9.34
C VAL A 84 -6.65 19.31 8.69
N ALA A 85 -7.00 19.48 7.41
CA ALA A 85 -6.98 20.78 6.75
C ALA A 85 -7.93 21.81 7.38
N GLY A 86 -8.97 21.36 8.08
CA GLY A 86 -9.91 22.20 8.82
C GLY A 86 -9.41 22.67 10.19
N HIS A 87 -8.36 22.07 10.74
CA HIS A 87 -7.93 22.30 12.13
C HIS A 87 -6.46 22.72 12.20
N THR A 88 -6.21 23.97 12.59
CA THR A 88 -4.86 24.59 12.79
C THR A 88 -4.12 24.03 14.03
N ASP A 89 -4.59 22.94 14.63
CA ASP A 89 -4.13 22.47 15.94
C ASP A 89 -2.97 21.46 15.89
N ALA A 90 -2.46 21.11 14.70
CA ALA A 90 -1.30 20.22 14.58
C ALA A 90 -0.06 20.75 15.34
N ASP A 91 0.03 22.07 15.52
CA ASP A 91 1.07 22.75 16.30
C ASP A 91 0.96 22.50 17.81
N LYS A 92 -0.21 22.05 18.31
CA LYS A 92 -0.47 21.80 19.74
C LYS A 92 -0.13 20.37 20.20
N LEU A 93 0.31 19.51 19.28
CA LEU A 93 0.75 18.15 19.59
C LEU A 93 2.03 18.12 20.42
N ILE A 94 2.84 19.18 20.33
CA ILE A 94 4.14 19.29 20.96
C ILE A 94 4.21 20.59 21.78
N GLU A 95 4.39 20.46 23.09
CA GLU A 95 4.57 21.59 24.00
C GLU A 95 6.06 21.79 24.29
N TRP A 96 6.58 22.98 23.96
CA TRP A 96 7.96 23.32 24.25
C TRP A 96 8.18 23.64 25.73
N LYS A 97 9.20 23.04 26.34
CA LYS A 97 9.64 23.38 27.68
C LYS A 97 10.87 24.26 27.61
N THR A 98 10.75 25.44 28.22
CA THR A 98 11.81 26.44 28.28
C THR A 98 12.39 26.48 29.69
N ASN A 99 13.71 26.57 29.80
CA ASN A 99 14.37 26.78 31.10
C ASN A 99 14.21 28.23 31.57
N SER A 100 14.67 28.53 32.80
CA SER A 100 14.62 29.88 33.40
C SER A 100 15.27 30.99 32.56
N ASN A 101 16.12 30.61 31.60
CA ASN A 101 16.90 31.53 30.77
C ASN A 101 16.29 31.71 29.37
N GLY A 102 15.08 31.20 29.13
CA GLY A 102 14.42 31.34 27.83
C GLY A 102 14.92 30.36 26.76
N LYS A 103 15.86 29.44 27.08
CA LYS A 103 16.33 28.41 26.14
C LYS A 103 15.41 27.18 26.16
N ILE A 104 15.14 26.61 24.99
CA ILE A 104 14.40 25.36 24.85
C ILE A 104 15.20 24.25 25.54
N SER A 105 14.62 23.66 26.58
CA SER A 105 15.20 22.56 27.35
C SER A 105 14.71 21.20 26.84
N GLY A 106 13.62 21.17 26.10
CA GLY A 106 13.02 19.96 25.55
C GLY A 106 11.60 20.20 25.06
N PHE A 107 10.93 19.12 24.71
CA PHE A 107 9.52 19.12 24.33
C PHE A 107 8.77 18.02 25.07
N MET A 108 7.48 18.23 25.30
CA MET A 108 6.56 17.24 25.84
C MET A 108 5.45 17.00 24.83
N LEU A 109 4.98 15.75 24.74
CA LEU A 109 3.81 15.43 23.94
C LEU A 109 2.55 15.82 24.70
N ASN A 110 1.64 16.53 24.02
CA ASN A 110 0.33 16.83 24.57
C ASN A 110 -0.59 15.60 24.41
N TYR A 111 -0.62 14.76 25.44
CA TYR A 111 -1.44 13.54 25.43
C TYR A 111 -2.94 13.81 25.28
N ALA A 112 -3.45 14.95 25.76
CA ALA A 112 -4.86 15.28 25.63
C ALA A 112 -5.24 15.52 24.16
N GLU A 113 -4.42 16.28 23.43
CA GLU A 113 -4.62 16.48 21.98
C GLU A 113 -4.38 15.20 21.19
N HIS A 114 -3.38 14.40 21.58
CA HIS A 114 -3.13 13.08 20.98
C HIS A 114 -4.38 12.20 21.05
N MET A 115 -4.96 12.04 22.24
CA MET A 115 -6.19 11.25 22.44
C MET A 115 -7.40 11.85 21.73
N ARG A 116 -7.53 13.19 21.70
CA ARG A 116 -8.61 13.86 20.97
C ARG A 116 -8.53 13.52 19.48
N ILE A 117 -7.38 13.75 18.85
CA ILE A 117 -7.18 13.49 17.41
C ILE A 117 -7.35 12.01 17.09
N THR A 118 -6.79 11.11 17.90
CA THR A 118 -6.95 9.67 17.71
C THR A 118 -8.43 9.27 17.77
N SER A 119 -9.18 9.72 18.77
CA SER A 119 -10.61 9.42 18.90
C SER A 119 -11.43 9.97 17.72
N GLU A 120 -11.19 11.23 17.34
CA GLU A 120 -11.90 11.88 16.23
C GLU A 120 -11.61 11.17 14.89
N THR A 121 -10.37 10.71 14.71
CA THR A 121 -9.95 9.96 13.53
C THR A 121 -10.59 8.58 13.50
N ILE A 122 -10.69 7.87 14.63
CA ILE A 122 -11.38 6.57 14.70
C ILE A 122 -12.82 6.73 14.21
N ASP A 123 -13.54 7.74 14.70
CA ASP A 123 -14.94 7.98 14.33
C ASP A 123 -15.08 8.32 12.84
N THR A 124 -14.24 9.22 12.32
CA THR A 124 -14.27 9.60 10.89
C THR A 124 -13.93 8.44 9.97
N VAL A 125 -12.89 7.66 10.29
CA VAL A 125 -12.48 6.51 9.47
C VAL A 125 -13.55 5.43 9.52
N GLN A 126 -14.11 5.14 10.69
CA GLN A 126 -15.19 4.17 10.83
C GLN A 126 -16.41 4.59 10.01
N ALA A 127 -16.84 5.85 10.09
CA ALA A 127 -17.96 6.37 9.32
C ALA A 127 -17.69 6.29 7.80
N THR A 128 -16.48 6.63 7.38
CA THR A 128 -16.05 6.58 5.98
C THR A 128 -16.09 5.15 5.43
N LEU A 129 -15.57 4.18 6.19
CA LEU A 129 -15.58 2.76 5.80
C LEU A 129 -17.00 2.17 5.80
N ASN A 130 -17.85 2.56 6.74
CA ASN A 130 -19.26 2.13 6.77
C ASN A 130 -20.00 2.63 5.51
N HIS A 131 -19.84 3.90 5.17
CA HIS A 131 -20.44 4.48 3.96
C HIS A 131 -19.92 3.83 2.67
N MET A 132 -18.64 3.42 2.65
CA MET A 132 -18.08 2.66 1.53
C MET A 132 -18.76 1.29 1.38
N GLY A 133 -19.13 0.62 2.48
CA GLY A 133 -19.78 -0.70 2.44
C GLY A 133 -21.21 -0.71 1.91
N ASP A 134 -21.90 0.43 1.99
CA ASP A 134 -23.26 0.57 1.44
C ASP A 134 -23.28 0.59 -0.10
N ILE A 135 -22.17 0.93 -0.75
CA ILE A 135 -22.09 1.10 -2.20
C ILE A 135 -21.35 -0.11 -2.81
N PRO A 136 -22.05 -1.03 -3.50
CA PRO A 136 -21.39 -2.17 -4.14
C PRO A 136 -20.53 -1.70 -5.31
N GLU A 137 -19.25 -2.04 -5.26
CA GLU A 137 -18.29 -1.79 -6.33
C GLU A 137 -18.47 -2.82 -7.44
N LYS A 138 -18.26 -2.40 -8.70
CA LYS A 138 -18.48 -3.26 -9.87
C LYS A 138 -17.17 -3.57 -10.58
N ILE A 139 -16.71 -4.81 -10.47
CA ILE A 139 -15.47 -5.27 -11.11
C ILE A 139 -15.80 -5.97 -12.44
N PRO A 140 -15.25 -5.52 -13.59
CA PRO A 140 -15.39 -6.21 -14.87
C PRO A 140 -14.76 -7.61 -14.83
N LEU A 141 -15.48 -8.62 -15.31
CA LEU A 141 -14.98 -10.00 -15.30
C LEU A 141 -13.68 -10.18 -16.09
N GLY A 142 -13.53 -9.46 -17.21
CA GLY A 142 -12.31 -9.54 -18.00
C GLY A 142 -11.07 -9.00 -17.28
N GLN A 143 -11.23 -8.03 -16.38
CA GLN A 143 -10.15 -7.53 -15.52
C GLN A 143 -9.74 -8.61 -14.52
N ALA A 144 -10.71 -9.30 -13.92
CA ALA A 144 -10.46 -10.45 -13.04
C ALA A 144 -9.69 -11.57 -13.77
N LEU A 145 -10.05 -11.87 -15.01
CA LEU A 145 -9.40 -12.89 -15.83
C LEU A 145 -7.99 -12.51 -16.34
N GLY A 146 -7.51 -11.29 -16.06
CA GLY A 146 -6.17 -10.83 -16.46
C GLY A 146 -5.97 -10.72 -17.97
N SER A 147 -7.03 -10.68 -18.78
CA SER A 147 -6.93 -10.62 -20.23
C SER A 147 -7.10 -9.18 -20.72
N ALA A 148 -6.04 -8.63 -21.31
CA ALA A 148 -6.04 -7.26 -21.83
C ALA A 148 -7.13 -7.02 -22.91
N ILE A 149 -7.49 -8.05 -23.68
CA ILE A 149 -8.46 -7.95 -24.77
C ILE A 149 -9.89 -7.79 -24.23
N ILE A 150 -10.21 -8.48 -23.14
CA ILE A 150 -11.56 -8.45 -22.55
C ILE A 150 -11.63 -7.67 -21.24
N ALA A 151 -10.55 -7.03 -20.78
CA ALA A 151 -10.49 -6.30 -19.51
C ALA A 151 -11.66 -5.33 -19.31
N SER A 152 -12.05 -4.63 -20.39
CA SER A 152 -13.15 -3.66 -20.41
C SER A 152 -14.48 -4.24 -20.91
N PHE A 153 -14.51 -5.51 -21.32
CA PHE A 153 -15.67 -6.18 -21.90
C PHE A 153 -16.21 -7.29 -21.00
N GLY A 154 -17.52 -7.53 -21.09
CA GLY A 154 -18.20 -8.59 -20.35
C GLY A 154 -19.01 -8.10 -19.15
N PRO A 155 -19.58 -9.05 -18.38
CA PRO A 155 -20.44 -8.74 -17.24
C PRO A 155 -19.63 -8.10 -16.10
N ARG A 156 -20.25 -7.17 -15.38
CA ARG A 156 -19.70 -6.56 -14.17
C ARG A 156 -20.22 -7.31 -12.95
N ILE A 157 -19.32 -7.83 -12.14
CA ILE A 157 -19.66 -8.57 -10.92
C ILE A 157 -19.68 -7.58 -9.74
N PRO A 158 -20.76 -7.53 -8.96
CA PRO A 158 -20.80 -6.70 -7.76
C PRO A 158 -19.91 -7.30 -6.67
N VAL A 159 -19.15 -6.44 -6.02
CA VAL A 159 -18.28 -6.73 -4.88
C VAL A 159 -18.64 -5.75 -3.77
N LYS A 160 -18.84 -6.25 -2.56
CA LYS A 160 -19.09 -5.40 -1.39
C LYS A 160 -17.86 -5.40 -0.48
N PHE A 161 -17.58 -4.26 0.12
CA PHE A 161 -16.47 -4.08 1.06
C PHE A 161 -17.04 -3.67 2.40
N GLU A 162 -17.09 -4.58 3.36
CA GLU A 162 -17.70 -4.31 4.67
C GLU A 162 -16.62 -4.27 5.74
N PRO A 163 -16.48 -3.17 6.52
CA PRO A 163 -15.53 -3.15 7.62
C PRO A 163 -15.90 -4.19 8.66
N ILE A 164 -14.91 -4.95 9.13
CA ILE A 164 -15.08 -5.97 10.17
C ILE A 164 -14.35 -5.54 11.43
N GLY A 165 -15.11 -5.32 12.49
CA GLY A 165 -14.57 -4.86 13.77
C GLY A 165 -14.29 -3.35 13.82
N ALA A 166 -13.55 -2.95 14.85
CA ALA A 166 -13.20 -1.55 15.10
C ALA A 166 -11.89 -1.18 14.43
N VAL A 167 -11.85 0.02 13.85
CA VAL A 167 -10.63 0.63 13.31
C VAL A 167 -9.65 0.90 14.45
N LYS A 168 -8.37 0.58 14.25
CA LYS A 168 -7.29 0.93 15.17
C LYS A 168 -6.51 2.11 14.60
N VAL A 169 -6.30 3.13 15.41
CA VAL A 169 -5.53 4.32 15.05
C VAL A 169 -4.51 4.56 16.15
N ASP A 170 -3.24 4.54 15.79
CA ASP A 170 -2.13 4.84 16.67
C ASP A 170 -1.37 6.05 16.14
N LEU A 171 -1.05 7.02 17.00
CA LEU A 171 -0.32 8.21 16.60
C LEU A 171 1.12 8.10 17.15
N ASN A 172 2.05 7.90 16.23
CA ASN A 172 3.44 7.52 16.48
C ASN A 172 4.40 8.63 16.05
N THR A 173 5.65 8.53 16.51
CA THR A 173 6.72 9.48 16.17
C THR A 173 7.91 8.74 15.58
N ARG A 174 8.44 9.22 14.44
CA ARG A 174 9.71 8.74 13.88
C ARG A 174 10.72 9.87 13.79
N GLN A 175 11.97 9.58 14.14
CA GLN A 175 13.06 10.55 14.14
C GLN A 175 13.94 10.32 12.91
N LYS A 176 14.29 11.38 12.20
CA LYS A 176 15.21 11.36 11.06
C LYS A 176 16.33 12.37 11.31
N ASP A 177 17.56 11.99 11.03
CA ASP A 177 18.69 12.92 11.06
C ASP A 177 18.53 13.95 9.93
N ALA A 178 18.59 15.24 10.26
CA ALA A 178 18.41 16.34 9.33
C ALA A 178 19.69 17.16 9.11
N GLY A 179 20.83 16.80 9.72
CA GLY A 179 22.11 17.51 9.56
C GLY A 179 22.90 17.69 10.86
N ILE A 180 23.82 18.66 10.88
CA ILE A 180 24.69 18.91 12.05
C ILE A 180 23.82 19.29 13.26
N ASN A 181 23.83 18.44 14.28
CA ASN A 181 23.09 18.59 15.54
C ASN A 181 21.58 18.85 15.37
N MET A 182 20.93 18.34 14.32
CA MET A 182 19.49 18.53 14.13
C MET A 182 18.75 17.24 13.82
N ILE A 183 17.57 17.07 14.40
CA ILE A 183 16.67 15.94 14.13
C ILE A 183 15.33 16.45 13.63
N LEU A 184 14.79 15.77 12.62
CA LEU A 184 13.42 15.93 12.17
C LEU A 184 12.56 14.86 12.85
N VAL A 185 11.69 15.29 13.75
CA VAL A 185 10.67 14.46 14.38
C VAL A 185 9.41 14.55 13.53
N GLU A 186 8.99 13.41 13.00
CA GLU A 186 7.77 13.28 12.21
C GLU A 186 6.71 12.55 13.04
N VAL A 187 5.58 13.20 13.22
CA VAL A 187 4.40 12.64 13.88
C VAL A 187 3.45 12.12 12.81
N TYR A 188 3.11 10.84 12.87
CA TYR A 188 2.24 10.19 11.87
C TYR A 188 1.19 9.30 12.54
N MET A 189 0.05 9.18 11.90
CA MET A 189 -0.98 8.22 12.29
C MET A 189 -0.80 6.93 11.52
N HIS A 190 -0.76 5.81 12.24
CA HIS A 190 -0.82 4.46 11.72
C HIS A 190 -2.24 3.92 11.91
N ILE A 191 -2.92 3.66 10.80
CA ILE A 191 -4.32 3.26 10.78
C ILE A 191 -4.41 1.86 10.23
N VAL A 192 -5.04 0.97 11.00
CA VAL A 192 -5.27 -0.42 10.64
C VAL A 192 -6.76 -0.68 10.66
N ALA A 193 -7.31 -1.03 9.50
CA ALA A 193 -8.69 -1.42 9.34
C ALA A 193 -8.76 -2.80 8.68
N GLU A 194 -9.65 -3.64 9.18
CA GLU A 194 -9.94 -4.94 8.57
C GLU A 194 -11.23 -4.83 7.78
N VAL A 195 -11.21 -5.23 6.51
CA VAL A 195 -12.34 -5.10 5.58
C VAL A 195 -12.62 -6.45 4.95
N SER A 196 -13.86 -6.91 5.06
CA SER A 196 -14.35 -8.12 4.42
C SER A 196 -14.73 -7.85 2.97
N ILE A 197 -14.13 -8.62 2.06
CA ILE A 197 -14.44 -8.60 0.63
C ILE A 197 -15.50 -9.67 0.38
N ILE A 198 -16.71 -9.25 0.01
CA ILE A 198 -17.84 -10.14 -0.24
C ILE A 198 -18.09 -10.20 -1.76
N ILE A 199 -17.84 -11.37 -2.34
CA ILE A 199 -18.15 -11.69 -3.75
C ILE A 199 -19.20 -12.81 -3.81
N PRO A 200 -19.90 -13.03 -4.94
CA PRO A 200 -20.99 -14.01 -5.01
C PRO A 200 -20.63 -15.45 -4.62
N PHE A 201 -19.35 -15.82 -4.69
CA PHE A 201 -18.88 -17.20 -4.51
C PHE A 201 -17.97 -17.40 -3.29
N ASP A 202 -17.56 -16.32 -2.60
CA ASP A 202 -16.60 -16.38 -1.50
C ASP A 202 -16.61 -15.09 -0.66
N THR A 203 -16.04 -15.14 0.53
CA THR A 203 -15.83 -13.97 1.38
C THR A 203 -14.51 -14.10 2.12
N GLN A 204 -13.65 -13.08 2.02
CA GLN A 204 -12.34 -13.10 2.66
C GLN A 204 -12.03 -11.76 3.34
N PRO A 205 -11.48 -11.77 4.56
CA PRO A 205 -10.99 -10.57 5.21
C PRO A 205 -9.69 -10.09 4.56
N GLU A 206 -9.52 -8.78 4.46
CA GLU A 206 -8.30 -8.12 3.99
C GLU A 206 -7.93 -6.97 4.94
N LEU A 207 -6.66 -6.89 5.29
CA LEU A 207 -6.12 -5.79 6.11
C LEU A 207 -5.74 -4.61 5.22
N VAL A 208 -6.24 -3.43 5.59
CA VAL A 208 -5.91 -2.14 5.00
C VAL A 208 -5.13 -1.33 6.02
N GLU A 209 -3.87 -1.09 5.71
CA GLU A 209 -2.95 -0.31 6.55
C GLU A 209 -2.58 0.99 5.82
N THR A 210 -2.59 2.10 6.54
CA THR A 210 -2.15 3.39 5.99
C THR A 210 -1.44 4.24 7.03
N GLU A 211 -0.36 4.89 6.61
CA GLU A 211 0.37 5.88 7.41
C GLU A 211 0.15 7.27 6.85
N ILE A 212 -0.31 8.19 7.71
CA ILE A 212 -0.57 9.59 7.31
C ILE A 212 0.27 10.52 8.18
N PRO A 213 1.19 11.31 7.60
CA PRO A 213 1.95 12.30 8.34
C PRO A 213 1.01 13.43 8.78
N ILE A 214 1.12 13.82 10.05
CA ILE A 214 0.31 14.88 10.64
C ILE A 214 1.12 16.15 10.85
N SER A 215 2.32 16.01 11.42
CA SER A 215 3.17 17.17 11.75
C SER A 215 4.64 16.81 11.66
N TYR A 216 5.44 17.83 11.37
CA TYR A 216 6.90 17.76 11.34
C TYR A 216 7.46 18.79 12.32
N LEU A 217 8.44 18.35 13.09
CA LEU A 217 9.17 19.21 14.01
C LEU A 217 10.66 19.09 13.75
N LEU A 218 11.31 20.21 13.46
CA LEU A 218 12.77 20.30 13.41
C LEU A 218 13.28 20.72 14.78
N VAL A 219 14.05 19.85 15.43
CA VAL A 219 14.76 20.16 16.67
C VAL A 219 16.21 20.48 16.31
N VAL A 220 16.63 21.71 16.60
CA VAL A 220 17.99 22.18 16.34
C VAL A 220 18.75 22.22 17.67
N GLY A 221 19.84 21.49 17.76
CA GLY A 221 20.78 21.53 18.88
C GLY A 221 21.80 22.66 18.73
N ASP A 222 22.38 23.07 19.86
CA ASP A 222 23.47 24.06 19.87
C ASP A 222 24.66 23.48 19.09
N VAL A 223 25.21 24.25 18.16
CA VAL A 223 26.51 23.92 17.52
C VAL A 223 27.64 24.40 18.41
N PRO A 224 28.76 23.65 18.53
CA PRO A 224 29.91 24.12 19.30
C PRO A 224 30.44 25.46 18.79
N THR A 225 30.71 26.40 19.69
CA THR A 225 31.28 27.71 19.37
C THR A 225 32.75 27.63 18.95
N TYR A 226 33.45 26.56 19.33
CA TYR A 226 34.88 26.36 19.09
C TYR A 226 35.16 24.98 18.53
N TYR A 227 36.07 24.91 17.56
CA TYR A 227 36.60 23.68 16.99
C TYR A 227 38.11 23.62 17.26
N TYR A 228 38.66 22.42 17.41
CA TYR A 228 40.09 22.20 17.59
C TYR A 228 40.60 21.17 16.58
N ASP A 229 41.84 21.33 16.11
CA ASP A 229 42.52 20.34 15.30
C ASP A 229 43.02 19.14 16.15
N ASN A 230 43.59 18.13 15.49
CA ASN A 230 44.18 16.96 16.17
C ASN A 230 45.37 17.30 17.09
N ASN A 231 45.89 18.51 17.01
CA ASN A 231 46.99 19.02 17.82
C ASN A 231 46.49 19.91 18.98
N GLY A 232 45.17 20.09 19.13
CA GLY A 232 44.56 20.88 20.19
C GLY A 232 44.60 22.39 19.94
N ASN A 233 44.90 22.82 18.72
CA ASN A 233 44.85 24.24 18.34
C ASN A 233 43.43 24.60 17.89
N PRO A 234 42.90 25.75 18.33
CA PRO A 234 41.57 26.17 17.90
C PRO A 234 41.55 26.55 16.41
N VAL A 235 40.49 26.19 15.71
CA VAL A 235 40.31 26.43 14.26
C VAL A 235 39.00 27.17 13.96
N GLY A 236 38.97 27.89 12.83
CA GLY A 236 37.82 28.68 12.37
C GLY A 236 37.81 30.13 12.88
N ASP A 237 36.77 30.88 12.55
CA ASP A 237 36.68 32.33 12.83
C ASP A 237 36.64 32.66 14.33
N SER A 238 36.22 31.70 15.17
CA SER A 238 36.18 31.85 16.63
C SER A 238 37.48 31.42 17.32
N ALA A 239 38.52 31.02 16.56
CA ALA A 239 39.79 30.56 17.10
C ALA A 239 40.50 31.54 18.05
N PRO A 240 40.49 32.88 17.81
CA PRO A 240 41.19 33.83 18.69
C PRO A 240 40.64 33.89 20.13
N ASN A 241 39.40 33.48 20.35
CA ASN A 241 38.72 33.55 21.65
C ASN A 241 38.48 32.16 22.27
N ALA A 242 39.09 31.11 21.71
CA ALA A 242 38.89 29.75 22.17
C ALA A 242 39.72 29.45 23.44
N PRO A 243 39.17 28.76 24.45
CA PRO A 243 39.93 28.36 25.63
C PRO A 243 41.06 27.38 25.27
N SER A 244 42.18 27.39 25.99
CA SER A 244 43.24 26.41 25.77
C SER A 244 42.84 25.04 26.30
N ILE A 245 42.98 23.99 25.47
CA ILE A 245 42.76 22.60 25.86
C ILE A 245 44.12 21.93 26.07
N ALA A 246 44.32 21.31 27.24
CA ALA A 246 45.50 20.48 27.48
C ALA A 246 45.20 19.04 27.03
N ILE A 247 45.89 18.57 25.99
CA ILE A 247 45.83 17.16 25.59
C ILE A 247 46.67 16.36 26.60
N PRO A 248 46.12 15.28 27.21
CA PRO A 248 46.91 14.43 28.08
C PRO A 248 48.11 13.88 27.30
N SER A 249 49.30 14.12 27.84
CA SER A 249 50.56 13.67 27.24
C SER A 249 50.54 12.14 27.15
N ASN A 250 50.67 11.60 25.94
CA ASN A 250 50.83 10.17 25.75
C ASN A 250 52.06 9.73 26.57
N PRO A 251 51.95 8.79 27.54
CA PRO A 251 53.01 8.48 28.51
C PRO A 251 54.24 7.75 27.91
N GLY A 252 54.52 7.92 26.62
CA GLY A 252 55.58 7.23 25.87
C GLY A 252 56.60 8.14 25.17
N LYS A 253 56.57 9.47 25.33
CA LYS A 253 57.64 10.34 24.81
C LYS A 253 58.22 11.19 25.93
N GLY A 254 59.39 10.75 26.39
CA GLY A 254 60.16 11.39 27.45
C GLY A 254 60.56 12.83 27.13
N SER A 255 60.75 13.55 28.21
CA SER A 255 61.27 14.90 28.33
C SER A 255 62.45 15.16 27.39
N ALA A 256 62.33 16.17 26.55
CA ALA A 256 63.47 16.88 25.99
C ALA A 256 63.33 18.35 26.40
N ASP A 257 64.16 18.71 27.37
CA ASP A 257 64.45 20.06 27.79
C ASP A 257 65.16 20.83 26.65
N SER A 258 64.76 22.07 26.42
CA SER A 258 65.61 23.05 25.74
C SER A 258 65.16 24.46 26.11
N SER A 259 65.74 24.95 27.20
CA SER A 259 66.08 26.35 27.39
C SER A 259 66.93 26.91 26.24
N ALA A 260 66.52 28.03 25.62
CA ALA A 260 67.44 28.98 24.98
C ALA A 260 66.77 30.35 24.76
N ASP A 261 67.42 31.36 25.30
CA ASP A 261 67.18 32.81 25.20
C ASP A 261 67.81 33.38 23.91
N GLY A 262 67.33 34.56 23.47
CA GLY A 262 68.15 35.53 22.72
C GLY A 262 68.16 35.54 21.17
N THR A 263 67.41 36.50 20.61
CA THR A 263 67.76 37.47 19.53
C THR A 263 68.44 37.09 18.19
N ALA A 264 67.80 37.59 17.13
CA ALA A 264 68.34 38.34 15.98
C ALA A 264 68.75 37.64 14.66
N ASN A 265 67.97 38.01 13.64
CA ASN A 265 68.29 38.41 12.26
C ASN A 265 68.74 37.42 11.16
N GLU A 266 68.07 37.66 10.03
CA GLU A 266 68.54 37.70 8.64
C GLU A 266 68.44 36.44 7.73
N ASN A 267 67.53 36.62 6.76
CA ASN A 267 67.66 36.36 5.33
C ASN A 267 67.85 34.91 4.85
N GLU A 268 66.73 34.31 4.44
CA GLU A 268 66.71 33.28 3.41
C GLU A 268 66.71 33.92 2.01
N ASN A 269 67.69 33.53 1.19
CA ASN A 269 67.51 33.46 -0.24
C ASN A 269 68.08 32.14 -0.78
N SER A 270 67.33 31.56 -1.72
CA SER A 270 67.69 30.55 -2.73
C SER A 270 67.25 29.09 -2.51
N LEU A 271 66.09 28.80 -3.12
CA LEU A 271 65.81 27.59 -3.91
C LEU A 271 66.92 27.35 -4.96
N PRO A 272 67.19 26.11 -5.47
CA PRO A 272 66.14 25.34 -6.16
C PRO A 272 66.23 23.79 -6.21
N ALA A 273 65.09 23.22 -6.61
CA ALA A 273 64.86 22.12 -7.57
C ALA A 273 65.58 20.76 -7.43
N GLY A 274 64.78 19.69 -7.54
CA GLY A 274 65.25 18.34 -7.88
C GLY A 274 64.15 17.29 -7.86
N THR A 275 63.55 17.04 -9.02
CA THR A 275 62.45 16.09 -9.27
C THR A 275 62.94 14.65 -9.45
N SER A 276 62.01 13.67 -9.26
CA SER A 276 61.95 12.31 -9.84
C SER A 276 62.75 11.22 -9.08
N VAL A 277 62.39 9.92 -8.93
CA VAL A 277 61.53 8.90 -9.58
C VAL A 277 61.25 7.82 -8.47
N LYS A 278 60.01 7.40 -8.19
CA LYS A 278 59.37 6.10 -8.57
C LYS A 278 60.12 4.82 -8.13
N GLU A 279 59.48 3.97 -7.32
CA GLU A 279 59.51 2.51 -7.48
C GLU A 279 58.33 1.89 -6.69
N GLU A 280 57.89 0.77 -7.21
CA GLU A 280 56.65 0.03 -7.06
C GLU A 280 56.90 -1.17 -6.14
N ASP A 281 55.90 -1.67 -5.40
CA ASP A 281 55.78 -3.11 -5.08
C ASP A 281 54.44 -3.43 -4.38
N ASP A 282 53.53 -3.94 -5.22
CA ASP A 282 52.68 -5.13 -5.08
C ASP A 282 52.45 -5.80 -3.69
N VAL A 283 51.15 -5.85 -3.31
CA VAL A 283 50.32 -7.09 -3.09
C VAL A 283 50.58 -7.98 -1.83
N PRO A 284 49.59 -8.74 -1.26
CA PRO A 284 48.11 -8.59 -1.17
C PRO A 284 47.46 -9.13 0.15
N ARG A 285 46.12 -9.38 0.09
CA ARG A 285 45.23 -10.28 0.88
C ARG A 285 44.43 -9.62 2.03
N SER A 286 43.11 -9.51 1.89
CA SER A 286 42.04 -10.52 2.15
C SER A 286 42.04 -10.97 3.61
N GLU A 287 40.93 -10.99 4.35
CA GLU A 287 39.57 -11.43 4.01
C GLU A 287 38.48 -10.50 4.58
#